data_AF-A0AAJ2GEL9-F1
#
_entry.id   AF-A0AAJ2GEL9-F1
#
_cell.length_a   1.000
_cell.length_b   1.000
_cell.length_c   1.000
_cell.angle_alpha   90.00
_cell.angle_beta   90.00
_cell.angle_gamma   90.00
#
_symmetry.space_group_name_H-M   'P 1'
#
loop_
_entity.id
_entity.type
_entity.pdbx_description
1 polymer ?
#
loop_
_entity_poly.entity_id
_entity_poly.type
_entity_poly.pdbx_seq_one_letter_code
_entity_poly.pdbx_strand_id
1 'polypeptide(L)'
;MTSRAHMAWLAQMGGRLKSDFRYSIGLVYNTFPWPDATPAQRAKIEQLAQAVLDARLAHPTASLADLYDPDTMPGDLRRAHHALDLAVDRLYRSAPFASDRDRVEHLFGRYEALVNPLATTGVKANRRVARRSAAQQEPDA
;
A
#
# COMPACT_ATOMS: atom_id res chain seq x y z
N MET A 1 7.83 0.21 -4.65
CA MET A 1 8.39 -1.14 -4.86
C MET A 1 9.00 -1.73 -3.60
N THR A 2 9.73 -0.94 -2.80
CA THR A 2 10.33 -1.42 -1.53
C THR A 2 9.42 -1.30 -0.31
N SER A 3 8.23 -0.69 -0.45
CA SER A 3 7.30 -0.54 0.67
C SER A 3 6.65 -1.87 1.04
N ARG A 4 6.30 -2.02 2.32
CA ARG A 4 5.61 -3.18 2.87
C ARG A 4 4.27 -3.46 2.20
N ALA A 5 3.55 -2.42 1.75
CA ALA A 5 2.34 -2.59 0.94
C ALA A 5 2.60 -3.32 -0.38
N HIS A 6 3.68 -2.95 -1.07
CA HIS A 6 4.06 -3.62 -2.30
C HIS A 6 4.53 -5.06 -2.05
N MET A 7 5.29 -5.27 -0.98
CA MET A 7 5.76 -6.61 -0.59
C MET A 7 4.60 -7.53 -0.17
N ALA A 8 3.60 -7.00 0.53
CA ALA A 8 2.40 -7.74 0.89
C ALA A 8 1.59 -8.13 -0.36
N TRP A 9 1.46 -7.23 -1.34
CA TRP A 9 0.83 -7.53 -2.62
C TRP A 9 1.61 -8.59 -3.41
N LEU A 10 2.94 -8.43 -3.52
CA LEU A 10 3.82 -9.42 -4.14
C LEU A 10 3.67 -10.80 -3.49
N ALA A 11 3.59 -10.85 -2.16
CA ALA A 11 3.50 -12.12 -1.44
C ALA A 11 2.19 -12.88 -1.72
N GLN A 12 1.12 -12.15 -2.03
CA GLN A 12 -0.20 -12.71 -2.29
C GLN A 12 -0.48 -12.98 -3.78
N MET A 13 -0.06 -12.07 -4.66
CA MET A 13 -0.38 -12.10 -6.10
C MET A 13 0.78 -12.55 -6.97
N GLY A 14 2.01 -12.45 -6.46
CA GLY A 14 3.19 -12.89 -7.17
C GLY A 14 3.26 -14.41 -7.30
N GLY A 15 3.99 -14.87 -8.30
CA GLY A 15 4.33 -16.28 -8.40
C GLY A 15 5.37 -16.66 -7.34
N ARG A 16 5.59 -17.97 -7.19
CA ARG A 16 6.71 -18.50 -6.41
C ARG A 16 7.49 -19.53 -7.20
N LEU A 17 8.79 -19.61 -6.94
CA LEU A 17 9.61 -20.75 -7.31
C LEU A 17 9.95 -21.47 -6.02
N LYS A 18 9.28 -22.61 -5.77
CA LYS A 18 9.24 -23.22 -4.42
C LYS A 18 8.71 -22.20 -3.40
N SER A 19 9.54 -21.79 -2.44
CA SER A 19 9.22 -20.76 -1.44
C SER A 19 9.55 -19.33 -1.91
N ASP A 20 10.43 -19.17 -2.90
CA ASP A 20 11.03 -17.88 -3.23
C ASP A 20 10.08 -17.03 -4.07
N PHE A 21 10.07 -15.72 -3.80
CA PHE A 21 9.24 -14.79 -4.54
C PHE A 21 9.66 -14.72 -6.01
N ARG A 22 8.69 -14.84 -6.91
CA ARG A 22 8.89 -14.58 -8.34
C ARG A 22 8.12 -13.33 -8.74
N TYR A 23 8.87 -12.26 -8.97
CA TYR A 23 8.31 -10.99 -9.43
C TYR A 23 7.85 -11.07 -10.89
N SER A 24 6.70 -10.49 -11.21
CA SER A 24 6.19 -10.39 -12.57
C SER A 24 5.56 -9.02 -12.78
N ILE A 25 5.91 -8.38 -13.91
CA ILE A 25 5.35 -7.08 -14.28
C ILE A 25 3.83 -7.21 -14.49
N GLY A 26 3.40 -8.23 -15.25
CA GLY A 26 1.99 -8.42 -15.59
C GLY A 26 1.10 -8.78 -14.38
N LEU A 27 1.62 -9.57 -13.43
CA LEU A 27 0.82 -10.05 -12.29
C LEU A 27 0.93 -9.17 -11.05
N VAL A 28 2.07 -8.51 -10.82
CA VAL A 28 2.33 -7.76 -9.59
C VAL A 28 2.34 -6.26 -9.86
N TYR A 29 3.20 -5.79 -10.78
CA TYR A 29 3.38 -4.35 -10.98
C TYR A 29 2.13 -3.71 -11.60
N ASN A 30 1.64 -4.25 -12.71
CA ASN A 30 0.52 -3.70 -13.46
C ASN A 30 -0.81 -3.75 -12.70
N THR A 31 -0.94 -4.69 -11.76
CA THR A 31 -2.16 -4.91 -10.97
C THR A 31 -2.11 -4.23 -9.61
N PHE A 32 -0.95 -3.68 -9.20
CA PHE A 32 -0.79 -3.12 -7.86
C PHE A 32 -1.69 -1.88 -7.69
N PRO A 33 -2.63 -1.90 -6.72
CA PRO A 33 -3.57 -0.80 -6.55
C PRO A 33 -2.90 0.36 -5.81
N TRP A 34 -2.16 1.20 -6.53
CA TRP A 34 -1.50 2.38 -5.97
C TRP A 34 -2.52 3.44 -5.51
N PRO A 35 -2.28 4.18 -4.41
CA PRO A 35 -3.17 5.22 -3.95
C PRO A 35 -2.92 6.56 -4.62
N ASP A 36 -3.97 7.38 -4.67
CA ASP A 36 -3.84 8.77 -5.09
C ASP A 36 -3.07 9.55 -4.02
N ALA A 37 -2.09 10.34 -4.45
CA ALA A 37 -1.26 11.14 -3.57
C ALA A 37 -1.25 12.60 -4.03
N THR A 38 -1.25 13.52 -3.06
CA THR A 38 -1.01 14.95 -3.33
C THR A 38 0.47 15.20 -3.66
N PRO A 39 0.82 16.34 -4.28
CA PRO A 39 2.22 16.69 -4.54
C PRO A 39 3.09 16.68 -3.27
N ALA A 40 2.57 17.18 -2.15
CA ALA A 40 3.31 17.20 -0.88
C ALA A 40 3.55 15.79 -0.33
N GLN A 41 2.56 14.89 -0.44
CA GLN A 41 2.72 13.49 -0.06
C GLN A 41 3.75 12.75 -0.93
N ARG A 42 3.75 13.02 -2.24
CA ARG A 42 4.76 12.48 -3.16
C ARG A 42 6.17 12.94 -2.79
N ALA A 43 6.36 14.25 -2.61
CA ALA A 43 7.65 14.81 -2.17
C ALA A 43 8.13 14.20 -0.85
N LYS A 44 7.21 13.95 0.10
CA LYS A 44 7.56 13.30 1.36
C LYS A 44 8.03 11.85 1.17
N ILE A 45 7.38 11.10 0.28
CA ILE A 45 7.77 9.72 -0.03
C ILE A 45 9.10 9.69 -0.77
N GLU A 46 9.35 10.63 -1.68
CA GLU A 46 10.63 10.76 -2.38
C GLU A 46 11.79 11.00 -1.41
N GLN A 47 11.60 11.91 -0.44
CA GLN A 47 12.59 12.14 0.63
C GLN A 47 12.87 10.88 1.46
N LEU A 48 11.82 10.13 1.81
CA LEU A 48 11.96 8.88 2.58
C LEU A 48 12.62 7.77 1.76
N ALA A 49 12.33 7.70 0.46
CA ALA A 49 12.99 6.78 -0.45
C ALA A 49 14.48 7.13 -0.59
N GLN A 50 14.83 8.41 -0.65
CA GLN A 50 16.23 8.84 -0.64
C GLN A 50 16.93 8.44 0.67
N ALA A 51 16.28 8.60 1.82
CA ALA A 51 16.84 8.17 3.10
C ALA A 51 17.14 6.65 3.16
N VAL A 52 16.34 5.82 2.47
CA VAL A 52 16.64 4.38 2.30
C VAL A 52 17.89 4.18 1.45
N LEU A 53 18.07 4.95 0.38
CA LEU A 53 19.29 4.88 -0.44
C LEU A 53 20.51 5.33 0.34
N ASP A 54 20.41 6.42 1.09
CA ASP A 54 21.48 6.96 1.92
C ASP A 54 21.88 5.94 3.01
N ALA A 55 20.89 5.29 3.65
CA ALA A 55 21.15 4.23 4.62
C ALA A 55 21.89 3.04 3.99
N ARG A 56 21.58 2.65 2.73
CA ARG A 56 22.34 1.59 2.04
C ARG A 56 23.78 2.02 1.76
N LEU A 57 23.98 3.27 1.32
CA LEU A 57 25.30 3.82 1.01
C LEU A 57 26.21 3.93 2.23
N ALA A 58 25.63 4.03 3.44
CA ALA A 58 26.38 4.02 4.69
C ALA A 58 27.07 2.67 5.00
N HIS A 59 26.74 1.60 4.26
CA HIS A 59 27.29 0.25 4.45
C HIS A 59 27.93 -0.29 3.16
N PRO A 60 29.01 0.34 2.64
CA PRO A 60 29.54 0.07 1.30
C PRO A 60 30.19 -1.31 1.13
N THR A 61 30.53 -1.99 2.22
CA THR A 61 31.13 -3.33 2.21
C THR A 61 30.09 -4.45 2.28
N ALA A 62 28.83 -4.13 2.58
CA ALA A 62 27.75 -5.11 2.66
C ALA A 62 27.08 -5.28 1.30
N SER A 63 26.78 -6.52 0.92
CA SER A 63 25.94 -6.77 -0.25
C SER A 63 24.48 -6.44 0.05
N LEU A 64 23.65 -6.31 -0.99
CA LEU A 64 22.21 -6.16 -0.77
C LEU A 64 21.59 -7.38 -0.07
N ALA A 65 22.18 -8.58 -0.21
CA ALA A 65 21.71 -9.74 0.54
C ALA A 65 21.94 -9.54 2.05
N ASP A 66 23.14 -9.11 2.43
CA ASP A 66 23.50 -8.85 3.83
C ASP A 66 22.65 -7.71 4.43
N LEU A 67 22.41 -6.65 3.65
CA LEU A 67 21.61 -5.51 4.10
C LEU A 67 20.12 -5.84 4.32
N TYR A 68 19.62 -6.85 3.62
CA TYR A 68 18.21 -7.25 3.66
C TYR A 68 17.94 -8.55 4.39
N ASP A 69 18.97 -9.17 4.95
CA ASP A 69 18.82 -10.29 5.86
C ASP A 69 18.02 -9.85 7.11
N PRO A 70 16.91 -10.53 7.47
CA PRO A 70 16.02 -10.08 8.54
C PRO A 70 16.70 -9.95 9.90
N ASP A 71 17.69 -10.79 10.18
CA ASP A 71 18.35 -10.91 11.48
C ASP A 71 19.50 -9.92 11.61
N THR A 72 20.15 -9.57 10.50
CA THR A 72 21.34 -8.72 10.47
C THR A 72 21.12 -7.34 9.85
N MET A 73 19.93 -7.05 9.30
CA MET A 73 19.61 -5.75 8.70
C MET A 73 19.96 -4.58 9.65
N PRO A 74 20.80 -3.63 9.20
CA PRO A 74 21.22 -2.48 9.98
C PRO A 74 20.04 -1.64 10.52
N GLY A 75 20.18 -1.14 11.75
CA GLY A 75 19.10 -0.44 12.44
C GLY A 75 18.67 0.87 11.77
N ASP A 76 19.59 1.58 11.12
CA ASP A 76 19.31 2.77 10.32
C ASP A 76 18.49 2.45 9.07
N LEU A 77 18.86 1.41 8.32
CA LEU A 77 18.10 0.93 7.17
C LEU A 77 16.70 0.46 7.58
N ARG A 78 16.59 -0.28 8.69
CA ARG A 78 15.29 -0.73 9.24
C ARG A 78 14.38 0.45 9.58
N ARG A 79 14.93 1.49 10.24
CA ARG A 79 14.17 2.72 10.54
C ARG A 79 13.75 3.47 9.29
N ALA A 80 14.61 3.53 8.27
CA ALA A 80 14.29 4.18 6.99
C ALA A 80 13.12 3.49 6.28
N HIS A 81 13.13 2.16 6.19
CA HIS A 81 11.99 1.39 5.65
C HIS A 81 10.72 1.58 6.47
N HIS A 82 10.81 1.49 7.79
CA HIS A 82 9.64 1.69 8.65
C HIS A 82 8.99 3.07 8.45
N ALA A 83 9.80 4.13 8.30
CA ALA A 83 9.31 5.47 8.03
C ALA A 83 8.65 5.58 6.65
N LEU A 84 9.26 4.98 5.62
CA LEU A 84 8.69 4.90 4.27
C LEU A 84 7.36 4.14 4.26
N ASP A 85 7.30 3.00 4.95
CA ASP A 85 6.11 2.16 5.05
C ASP A 85 4.96 2.89 5.70
N LEU A 86 5.21 3.57 6.83
CA LEU A 86 4.19 4.36 7.51
C LEU A 86 3.65 5.50 6.62
N ALA A 87 4.52 6.14 5.84
CA ALA A 87 4.11 7.19 4.91
C ALA A 87 3.25 6.65 3.77
N VAL A 88 3.61 5.49 3.21
CA VAL A 88 2.84 4.83 2.15
C VAL A 88 1.50 4.31 2.68
N ASP A 89 1.48 3.68 3.85
CA ASP A 89 0.26 3.19 4.49
C ASP A 89 -0.76 4.31 4.74
N ARG A 90 -0.27 5.50 5.14
CA ARG A 90 -1.10 6.69 5.34
C ARG A 90 -1.73 7.22 4.06
N LEU A 91 -1.24 6.85 2.87
CA LEU A 91 -1.93 7.17 1.62
C LEU A 91 -3.17 6.31 1.41
N TYR A 92 -3.20 5.11 1.97
CA TYR A 92 -4.32 4.19 1.84
C TYR A 92 -5.44 4.50 2.85
N ARG A 93 -5.07 4.73 4.11
CA ARG A 93 -6.03 5.09 5.17
C ARG A 93 -5.32 5.73 6.37
N SER A 94 -6.08 6.44 7.21
CA SER A 94 -5.55 7.08 8.42
C SER A 94 -5.19 6.09 9.53
N ALA A 95 -5.96 5.00 9.66
CA ALA A 95 -5.75 3.97 10.67
C ALA A 95 -4.56 3.05 10.29
N PRO A 96 -3.67 2.71 11.24
CA PRO A 96 -2.57 1.79 10.97
C PRO A 96 -3.08 0.41 10.53
N PHE A 97 -2.28 -0.33 9.78
CA PHE A 97 -2.53 -1.74 9.49
C PHE A 97 -2.06 -2.62 10.64
N ALA A 98 -2.92 -3.52 11.10
CA ALA A 98 -2.59 -4.42 12.20
C ALA A 98 -1.70 -5.59 11.77
N SER A 99 -1.75 -5.97 10.48
CA SER A 99 -0.98 -7.08 9.91
C SER A 99 -0.84 -6.95 8.40
N ASP A 100 0.00 -7.78 7.78
CA ASP A 100 0.09 -7.87 6.32
C ASP A 100 -1.21 -8.41 5.71
N ARG A 101 -1.94 -9.25 6.43
CA ARG A 101 -3.28 -9.72 6.00
C ARG A 101 -4.27 -8.55 5.89
N ASP A 102 -4.38 -7.73 6.93
CA ASP A 102 -5.24 -6.52 6.93
C ASP A 102 -4.84 -5.57 5.80
N ARG A 103 -3.54 -5.43 5.53
CA ARG A 103 -3.04 -4.65 4.40
C ARG A 103 -3.48 -5.22 3.06
N VAL A 104 -3.33 -6.53 2.85
CA VAL A 104 -3.74 -7.22 1.62
C VAL A 104 -5.26 -7.14 1.40
N GLU A 105 -6.06 -7.34 2.44
CA GLU A 105 -7.53 -7.21 2.38
C GLU A 105 -7.94 -5.79 1.91
N HIS A 106 -7.29 -4.75 2.44
CA HIS A 106 -7.52 -3.38 1.99
C HIS A 106 -7.10 -3.16 0.53
N LEU A 107 -5.93 -3.68 0.13
CA LEU A 107 -5.43 -3.56 -1.24
C LEU A 107 -6.38 -4.26 -2.23
N PHE A 108 -6.93 -5.44 -1.90
CA PHE A 108 -7.93 -6.10 -2.73
C PHE A 108 -9.19 -5.27 -2.92
N GLY A 109 -9.73 -4.67 -1.86
CA GLY A 109 -10.89 -3.78 -1.98
C GLY A 109 -10.62 -2.59 -2.89
N ARG A 110 -9.40 -2.04 -2.86
CA ARG A 110 -8.98 -0.97 -3.78
C ARG A 110 -8.83 -1.47 -5.21
N TYR A 111 -8.23 -2.65 -5.41
CA TYR A 111 -8.09 -3.27 -6.72
C TYR A 111 -9.47 -3.52 -7.36
N GLU A 112 -10.42 -4.09 -6.61
CA GLU A 112 -11.80 -4.30 -7.05
C GLU A 112 -12.45 -2.99 -7.51
N ALA A 113 -12.27 -1.90 -6.74
CA ALA A 113 -12.78 -0.59 -7.11
C ALA A 113 -12.18 -0.04 -8.42
N LEU A 114 -10.91 -0.34 -8.71
CA LEU A 114 -10.23 0.09 -9.94
C LEU A 114 -10.66 -0.73 -11.16
N VAL A 115 -10.90 -2.04 -11.01
CA VAL A 115 -11.31 -2.91 -12.12
C VAL A 115 -12.81 -2.88 -12.39
N ASN A 116 -13.62 -2.49 -11.39
CA ASN A 116 -15.07 -2.34 -11.52
C ASN A 116 -15.55 -0.92 -11.17
N PRO A 117 -15.24 0.08 -12.02
CA PRO A 117 -15.60 1.48 -11.77
C PRO A 117 -17.12 1.71 -11.77
N LEU A 118 -17.89 0.86 -12.47
CA LEU A 118 -19.35 1.01 -12.55
C LEU A 118 -20.07 0.57 -11.27
N ALA A 119 -19.62 -0.52 -10.63
CA ALA A 119 -20.18 -0.95 -9.35
C ALA A 119 -19.93 0.08 -8.23
N THR A 120 -18.75 0.71 -8.20
CA THR A 120 -18.40 1.73 -7.20
C THR A 120 -19.14 3.06 -7.41
N THR A 121 -19.41 3.44 -8.66
CA THR A 121 -20.18 4.66 -8.98
C THR A 121 -21.67 4.49 -8.64
N GLY A 122 -22.25 3.29 -8.87
CA GLY A 122 -23.63 2.96 -8.51
C GLY A 122 -23.91 2.96 -7.00
N VAL A 123 -22.96 2.52 -6.17
CA VAL A 123 -23.10 2.52 -4.69
C VAL A 123 -23.16 3.95 -4.14
N LYS A 124 -22.40 4.90 -4.70
CA LYS A 124 -22.46 6.33 -4.29
C LYS A 124 -23.79 6.99 -4.67
N ALA A 125 -24.35 6.64 -5.83
CA ALA A 125 -25.66 7.12 -6.26
C ALA A 125 -26.77 6.61 -5.32
N ASN A 126 -26.73 5.32 -4.94
CA ASN A 126 -27.74 4.72 -4.07
C ASN A 126 -27.73 5.27 -2.63
N ARG A 127 -26.58 5.61 -2.06
CA ARG A 127 -26.51 6.24 -0.72
C ARG A 127 -27.15 7.64 -0.68
N ARG A 128 -27.04 8.40 -1.77
CA ARG A 128 -27.66 9.74 -1.89
C ARG A 128 -29.17 9.66 -2.05
N VAL A 129 -29.65 8.69 -2.84
CA VAL A 129 -31.08 8.43 -3.02
C VAL A 129 -31.71 7.89 -1.74
N ALA A 130 -31.07 6.91 -1.08
CA ALA A 130 -31.56 6.33 0.18
C ALA A 130 -31.68 7.37 1.32
N ARG A 131 -30.71 8.31 1.43
CA ARG A 131 -30.79 9.42 2.40
C ARG A 131 -31.90 10.41 2.10
N ARG A 132 -32.18 10.68 0.82
CA ARG A 132 -33.25 11.60 0.41
C ARG A 132 -34.64 10.99 0.66
N SER A 133 -34.80 9.69 0.41
CA SER A 133 -36.02 8.95 0.73
C SER A 133 -36.29 8.85 2.23
N ALA A 134 -35.25 8.74 3.07
CA ALA A 134 -35.39 8.74 4.53
C ALA A 134 -35.73 10.13 5.11
N ALA A 135 -35.22 11.21 4.51
CA ALA A 135 -35.52 12.59 4.94
C ALA A 135 -36.91 13.10 4.51
N GLN A 136 -37.59 12.39 3.60
CA GLN A 136 -38.98 12.69 3.19
C GLN A 136 -40.02 11.86 3.98
N GLN A 137 -39.58 11.11 4.98
CA GLN A 137 -40.41 10.32 5.90
C GLN A 137 -40.23 10.82 7.35
N GLU A 138 -40.37 12.13 7.59
CA GLU A 138 -40.78 12.62 8.91
C GLU A 138 -42.25 13.07 8.79
N PRO A 139 -43.18 12.47 9.56
CA PRO A 139 -44.57 12.91 9.58
C PRO A 139 -44.70 14.15 10.47
N ASP A 140 -45.38 15.17 9.95
CA ASP A 140 -46.03 16.21 10.75
C ASP A 140 -46.86 15.53 11.85
N ALA A 141 -46.50 15.80 13.11
CA ALA A 141 -47.31 15.57 14.29
C ALA A 141 -47.15 16.77 15.23
#